data_AF-A0A7W0TYV6-F1
#
_entry.id   AF-A0A7W0TYV6-F1
#
_cell.length_a   1.000
_cell.length_b   1.000
_cell.length_c   1.000
_cell.angle_alpha   90.00
_cell.angle_beta   90.00
_cell.angle_gamma   90.00
#
_symmetry.space_group_name_H-M   'P 1'
#
loop_
_entity.id
_entity.type
_entity.pdbx_description
1 polymer ?
#
loop_
_entity_poly.entity_id
_entity_poly.type
_entity_poly.pdbx_seq_one_letter_code
_entity_poly.pdbx_strand_id
1 'polypeptide(L)'
;MALTAAYGGGAWLPRTSPMREEMACYWGDWGVSSECGTLRAVLLRRPGPELDAVKDFELVQMRADLDPERARAQHDDLAQAYADHGVAVHYVENGRLDKPNSFFLRDLMLMTPEGAIVTRPASTVRAGEERFVAEALGRLGVPTLMTVHGGGT
;
A
#
# COMPACT_ATOMS: atom_id res chain seq x y z
N MET A 1 37.10 30.30 12.18
CA MET A 1 35.86 29.94 12.89
C MET A 1 35.65 28.44 12.72
N ALA A 2 35.32 27.70 13.78
CA ALA A 2 34.89 26.31 13.64
C ALA A 2 33.48 26.26 13.03
N LEU A 3 33.21 25.29 12.16
CA LEU A 3 31.87 25.07 11.59
C LEU A 3 30.91 24.63 12.71
N THR A 4 29.65 25.05 12.61
CA THR A 4 28.58 24.53 13.49
C THR A 4 28.13 23.14 13.01
N ALA A 5 27.45 22.37 13.86
CA ALA A 5 26.94 21.04 13.48
C ALA A 5 26.02 21.08 12.23
N ALA A 6 25.21 22.12 12.07
CA ALA A 6 24.36 22.30 10.90
C ALA A 6 25.14 22.40 9.57
N TYR A 7 26.44 22.72 9.64
CA TYR A 7 27.35 22.82 8.51
C TYR A 7 28.49 21.80 8.60
N GLY A 8 28.27 20.64 9.24
CA GLY A 8 29.26 19.56 9.32
C GLY A 8 30.38 19.78 10.35
N GLY A 9 30.16 20.67 11.32
CA GLY A 9 31.04 20.80 12.50
C GLY A 9 31.01 19.55 13.39
N GLY A 10 31.93 19.44 14.34
CA GLY A 10 32.21 18.20 15.08
C GLY A 10 31.08 17.60 15.93
N ALA A 11 29.96 18.29 16.12
CA ALA A 11 28.76 17.74 16.77
C ALA A 11 27.76 17.12 15.77
N TRP A 12 28.00 17.23 14.46
CA TRP A 12 27.29 16.44 13.47
C TRP A 12 27.84 15.01 13.46
N LEU A 13 26.95 14.03 13.60
CA LEU A 13 27.31 12.62 13.58
C LEU A 13 26.65 11.96 12.38
N PRO A 14 27.40 11.20 11.55
CA PRO A 14 26.83 10.48 10.43
C PRO A 14 25.89 9.38 10.92
N ARG A 15 24.81 9.16 10.17
CA ARG A 15 23.94 7.98 10.31
C ARG A 15 24.58 6.83 9.55
N THR A 16 25.15 5.87 10.28
CA THR A 16 25.94 4.76 9.71
C THR A 16 25.21 3.43 9.68
N SER A 17 24.16 3.26 10.48
CA SER A 17 23.39 2.02 10.51
C SER A 17 22.56 1.87 9.22
N PRO A 18 22.46 0.65 8.67
CA PRO A 18 21.61 0.41 7.52
C PRO A 18 20.14 0.54 7.91
N MET A 19 19.30 0.90 6.93
CA MET A 19 17.88 1.15 7.15
C MET A 19 17.18 0.01 7.88
N ARG A 20 17.43 -1.26 7.48
CA ARG A 20 16.84 -2.45 8.09
C ARG A 20 17.03 -2.54 9.61
N GLU A 21 18.22 -2.18 10.11
CA GLU A 21 18.52 -2.23 11.55
C GLU A 21 17.79 -1.13 12.33
N GLU A 22 17.42 -0.04 11.66
CA GLU A 22 16.77 1.10 12.27
C GLU A 22 15.25 1.12 12.08
N MET A 23 14.70 0.19 11.29
CA MET A 23 13.27 0.16 10.96
C MET A 23 12.39 0.14 12.20
N ALA A 24 12.67 -0.77 13.14
CA ALA A 24 11.90 -0.90 14.38
C ALA A 24 11.94 0.37 15.25
N CYS A 25 13.00 1.19 15.15
CA CYS A 25 13.16 2.42 15.93
C CYS A 25 12.36 3.59 15.36
N TYR A 26 12.34 3.75 14.03
CA TYR A 26 11.80 4.96 13.39
C TYR A 26 10.52 4.75 12.57
N TRP A 27 10.21 3.52 12.18
CA TRP A 27 9.16 3.20 11.20
C TRP A 27 8.18 2.14 11.72
N GLY A 28 8.69 0.99 12.14
CA GLY A 28 7.93 -0.20 12.57
C GLY A 28 8.54 -1.52 12.07
N ASP A 29 7.96 -2.64 12.47
CA ASP A 29 8.34 -4.00 12.01
C ASP A 29 7.64 -4.34 10.68
N TRP A 30 8.00 -3.59 9.64
CA TRP A 30 7.43 -3.73 8.31
C TRP A 30 8.38 -4.50 7.38
N GLY A 31 7.82 -5.29 6.46
CA GLY A 31 8.58 -5.89 5.38
C GLY A 31 8.04 -7.24 4.91
N VAL A 32 8.36 -7.60 3.67
CA VAL A 32 8.06 -8.92 3.09
C VAL A 32 9.32 -9.49 2.45
N SER A 33 9.76 -10.65 2.94
CA SER A 33 10.95 -11.37 2.44
C SER A 33 10.62 -12.78 1.91
N SER A 34 9.36 -13.17 1.93
CA SER A 34 8.86 -14.47 1.49
C SER A 34 7.38 -14.37 1.13
N GLU A 35 6.96 -15.12 0.11
CA GLU A 35 5.54 -15.26 -0.27
C GLU A 35 4.84 -16.42 0.48
N CYS A 36 5.57 -17.17 1.33
CA CYS A 36 5.02 -18.32 2.07
C CYS A 36 5.33 -18.28 3.59
N GLY A 37 5.98 -17.21 4.06
CA GLY A 37 6.20 -17.00 5.49
C GLY A 37 4.90 -16.71 6.25
N THR A 38 4.94 -16.78 7.58
CA THR A 38 3.81 -16.39 8.42
C THR A 38 3.44 -14.94 8.18
N LEU A 39 2.23 -14.71 7.67
CA LEU A 39 1.66 -13.39 7.45
C LEU A 39 1.35 -12.73 8.80
N ARG A 40 1.72 -11.47 8.98
CA ARG A 40 1.50 -10.72 10.23
C ARG A 40 0.61 -9.50 10.05
N ALA A 41 0.63 -8.89 8.87
CA ALA A 41 -0.19 -7.74 8.54
C ALA A 41 -0.59 -7.78 7.06
N VAL A 42 -1.77 -7.24 6.77
CA VAL A 42 -2.27 -7.02 5.40
C VAL A 42 -2.78 -5.60 5.25
N LEU A 43 -2.62 -5.06 4.05
CA LEU A 43 -3.30 -3.83 3.63
C LEU A 43 -4.42 -4.24 2.67
N LEU A 44 -5.64 -3.81 2.96
CA LEU A 44 -6.83 -4.07 2.16
C LEU A 44 -7.51 -2.77 1.76
N ARG A 45 -8.42 -2.84 0.79
CA ARG A 45 -9.38 -1.77 0.53
C ARG A 45 -10.75 -2.40 0.39
N ARG A 46 -11.62 -2.15 1.36
CA ARG A 46 -13.00 -2.63 1.30
C ARG A 46 -13.69 -1.99 0.09
N PRO A 47 -14.38 -2.77 -0.76
CA PRO A 47 -15.14 -2.20 -1.87
C PRO A 47 -16.16 -1.17 -1.37
N GLY A 48 -16.08 0.05 -1.92
CA GLY A 48 -16.95 1.16 -1.55
C GLY A 48 -18.07 1.43 -2.57
N PRO A 49 -18.67 2.64 -2.51
CA PRO A 49 -19.72 3.07 -3.43
C PRO A 49 -19.29 3.13 -4.91
N GLU A 50 -17.98 3.10 -5.20
CA GLU A 50 -17.44 3.01 -6.55
C GLU A 50 -17.96 1.78 -7.34
N LEU A 51 -18.31 0.69 -6.65
CA LEU A 51 -18.89 -0.50 -7.29
C LEU A 51 -20.35 -0.28 -7.70
N ASP A 52 -21.10 0.52 -6.95
CA ASP A 52 -22.54 0.72 -7.16
C ASP A 52 -22.82 1.54 -8.43
N ALA A 53 -21.82 2.30 -8.88
CA ALA A 53 -21.89 3.15 -10.06
C ALA A 53 -21.49 2.42 -11.38
N VAL A 54 -21.03 1.17 -11.30
CA VAL A 54 -20.58 0.42 -12.48
C VAL A 54 -21.78 -0.01 -13.32
N LYS A 55 -21.81 0.45 -14.58
CA LYS A 55 -22.86 0.09 -15.56
C LYS A 55 -22.36 -0.86 -16.64
N ASP A 56 -21.07 -0.79 -16.95
CA ASP A 56 -20.41 -1.58 -17.97
C ASP A 56 -19.12 -2.13 -17.36
N PHE A 57 -19.16 -3.41 -17.01
CA PHE A 57 -18.05 -4.11 -16.36
C PHE A 57 -16.85 -4.27 -17.30
N GLU A 58 -17.07 -4.39 -18.61
CA GLU A 58 -15.99 -4.52 -19.58
C GLU A 58 -15.21 -3.20 -19.71
N LEU A 59 -15.90 -2.05 -19.72
CA LEU A 59 -15.24 -0.74 -19.76
C LEU A 59 -14.38 -0.46 -18.52
N VAL A 60 -14.71 -1.08 -17.38
CA VAL A 60 -13.90 -1.01 -16.16
C VAL A 60 -12.99 -2.22 -15.99
N GLN A 61 -12.78 -3.01 -17.04
CA GLN A 61 -11.85 -4.15 -17.08
C GLN A 61 -12.17 -5.26 -16.06
N MET A 62 -13.45 -5.46 -15.77
CA MET A 62 -13.95 -6.55 -14.95
C MET A 62 -14.53 -7.64 -15.86
N ARG A 63 -14.09 -8.88 -15.63
CA ARG A 63 -14.42 -10.04 -16.47
C ARG A 63 -15.92 -10.40 -16.48
N ALA A 64 -16.64 -10.05 -15.43
CA ALA A 64 -18.05 -10.35 -15.27
C ALA A 64 -18.71 -9.28 -14.40
N ASP A 65 -20.04 -9.29 -14.44
CA ASP A 65 -20.86 -8.60 -13.47
C ASP A 65 -20.61 -9.11 -12.05
N LEU A 66 -20.78 -8.20 -11.09
CA LEU A 66 -20.70 -8.51 -9.66
C LEU A 66 -21.85 -7.83 -8.94
N ASP A 67 -22.32 -8.48 -7.88
CA ASP A 67 -23.23 -7.88 -6.91
C ASP A 67 -22.41 -7.10 -5.87
N PRO A 68 -22.58 -5.77 -5.76
CA PRO A 68 -21.76 -4.96 -4.86
C PRO A 68 -21.90 -5.32 -3.38
N GLU A 69 -23.09 -5.69 -2.91
CA GLU A 69 -23.31 -6.08 -1.52
C GLU A 69 -22.67 -7.43 -1.23
N ARG A 70 -22.76 -8.38 -2.17
CA ARG A 70 -22.07 -9.66 -2.07
C ARG A 70 -20.55 -9.48 -2.06
N ALA A 71 -20.02 -8.60 -2.90
CA ALA A 71 -18.58 -8.30 -2.94
C ALA A 71 -18.09 -7.69 -1.61
N ARG A 72 -18.88 -6.79 -1.02
CA ARG A 72 -18.63 -6.21 0.30
C ARG A 72 -18.64 -7.28 1.40
N ALA A 73 -19.67 -8.12 1.45
CA ALA A 73 -19.77 -9.20 2.43
C ALA A 73 -18.59 -10.19 2.32
N GLN A 74 -18.24 -10.61 1.11
CA GLN A 74 -17.11 -11.52 0.87
C GLN A 74 -15.76 -10.88 1.25
N HIS A 75 -15.59 -9.58 1.02
CA HIS A 75 -14.39 -8.87 1.47
C HIS A 75 -14.33 -8.77 3.00
N ASP A 76 -15.47 -8.54 3.66
CA ASP A 76 -15.53 -8.49 5.13
C ASP A 76 -15.20 -9.87 5.73
N ASP A 77 -15.71 -10.96 5.13
CA ASP A 77 -15.37 -12.32 5.52
C ASP A 77 -13.86 -12.63 5.33
N LEU A 78 -13.25 -12.14 4.23
CA LEU A 78 -11.80 -12.25 4.01
C LEU A 78 -11.00 -11.50 5.08
N ALA A 79 -11.40 -10.28 5.41
CA ALA A 79 -10.75 -9.48 6.45
C ALA A 79 -10.88 -10.17 7.83
N GLN A 80 -12.06 -10.71 8.14
CA GLN A 80 -12.27 -11.46 9.37
C GLN A 80 -11.41 -12.72 9.41
N ALA A 81 -11.29 -13.46 8.31
CA ALA A 81 -10.42 -14.63 8.23
C ALA A 81 -8.95 -14.30 8.54
N TYR A 82 -8.44 -13.15 8.08
CA TYR A 82 -7.11 -12.66 8.48
C TYR A 82 -7.03 -12.37 9.98
N ALA A 83 -7.99 -11.62 10.51
CA ALA A 83 -8.03 -11.25 11.92
C ALA A 83 -8.12 -12.47 12.84
N ASP A 84 -8.92 -13.48 12.49
CA ASP A 84 -9.08 -14.74 13.23
C ASP A 84 -7.77 -15.53 13.31
N HIS A 85 -6.86 -15.32 12.35
CA HIS A 85 -5.51 -15.92 12.34
C HIS A 85 -4.44 -14.99 12.94
N GLY A 86 -4.84 -13.92 13.63
CA GLY A 86 -3.92 -12.99 14.29
C GLY A 86 -3.17 -12.07 13.34
N VAL A 87 -3.62 -11.94 12.09
CA VAL A 87 -3.05 -11.01 11.11
C VAL A 87 -3.66 -9.63 11.34
N ALA A 88 -2.81 -8.61 11.49
CA ALA A 88 -3.27 -7.22 11.59
C ALA A 88 -3.85 -6.76 10.24
N VAL A 89 -5.12 -6.36 10.25
CA VAL A 89 -5.82 -5.86 9.05
C VAL A 89 -5.79 -4.33 9.04
N HIS A 90 -5.15 -3.77 8.02
CA HIS A 90 -5.12 -2.34 7.76
C HIS A 90 -5.88 -2.00 6.49
N TYR A 91 -6.35 -0.75 6.37
CA TYR A 91 -7.15 -0.30 5.23
C TYR A 91 -6.56 0.91 4.51
N VAL A 92 -6.81 0.96 3.20
CA VAL A 92 -6.78 2.18 2.40
C VAL A 92 -8.18 2.80 2.45
N GLU A 93 -8.35 3.84 3.27
CA GLU A 93 -9.66 4.43 3.57
C GLU A 93 -10.16 5.30 2.43
N ASN A 94 -9.26 6.08 1.85
CA ASN A 94 -9.58 7.02 0.78
C ASN A 94 -9.50 6.34 -0.59
N GLY A 95 -10.27 6.83 -1.54
CA GLY A 95 -10.29 6.32 -2.90
C GLY A 95 -11.11 7.21 -3.83
N ARG A 96 -11.26 6.78 -5.07
CA ARG A 96 -12.05 7.51 -6.07
C ARG A 96 -13.26 6.69 -6.50
N LEU A 97 -14.38 7.39 -6.73
CA LEU A 97 -15.62 6.77 -7.16
C LEU A 97 -15.56 6.22 -8.60
N ASP A 98 -14.62 6.70 -9.42
CA ASP A 98 -14.39 6.22 -10.79
C ASP A 98 -13.36 5.08 -10.87
N LYS A 99 -12.97 4.49 -9.73
CA LYS A 99 -11.94 3.44 -9.63
C LYS A 99 -12.48 2.18 -8.95
N PRO A 100 -13.37 1.42 -9.62
CA PRO A 100 -14.01 0.25 -9.02
C PRO A 100 -13.03 -0.90 -8.76
N ASN A 101 -11.86 -0.91 -9.40
CA ASN A 101 -10.82 -1.93 -9.17
C ASN A 101 -9.91 -1.62 -7.96
N SER A 102 -10.16 -0.53 -7.24
CA SER A 102 -9.29 -0.07 -6.16
C SER A 102 -9.17 -1.05 -4.99
N PHE A 103 -10.07 -2.02 -4.85
CA PHE A 103 -9.95 -3.10 -3.87
C PHE A 103 -8.86 -4.14 -4.22
N PHE A 104 -8.33 -4.15 -5.45
CA PHE A 104 -7.21 -5.01 -5.88
C PHE A 104 -5.86 -4.35 -5.61
N LEU A 105 -5.43 -4.31 -4.35
CA LEU A 105 -4.22 -3.59 -3.95
C LEU A 105 -2.89 -4.19 -4.43
N ARG A 106 -2.86 -5.49 -4.77
CA ARG A 106 -1.62 -6.21 -5.15
C ARG A 106 -0.89 -5.57 -6.32
N ASP A 107 -1.61 -4.91 -7.23
CA ASP A 107 -0.99 -4.28 -8.40
C ASP A 107 -0.55 -2.84 -8.16
N LEU A 108 -0.94 -2.24 -7.03
CA LEU A 108 -0.69 -0.83 -6.69
C LEU A 108 0.58 -0.62 -5.85
N MET A 109 1.06 -1.69 -5.23
CA MET A 109 2.34 -1.70 -4.54
C MET A 109 2.90 -3.12 -4.46
N LEU A 110 4.20 -3.22 -4.19
CA LEU A 110 4.80 -4.46 -3.71
C LEU A 110 5.68 -4.16 -2.50
N MET A 111 5.73 -5.10 -1.57
CA MET A 111 6.59 -4.99 -0.40
C MET A 111 7.94 -5.64 -0.68
N THR A 112 8.97 -5.00 -0.14
CA THR A 112 10.31 -5.56 0.01
C THR A 112 10.56 -5.79 1.50
N PRO A 113 11.70 -6.39 1.89
CA PRO A 113 12.06 -6.47 3.30
C PRO A 113 12.28 -5.12 4.00
N GLU A 114 12.39 -4.01 3.25
CA GLU A 114 12.76 -2.69 3.80
C GLU A 114 11.67 -1.62 3.60
N GLY A 115 10.58 -1.96 2.89
CA GLY A 115 9.51 -1.02 2.61
C GLY A 115 8.77 -1.32 1.31
N ALA A 116 7.83 -0.45 0.97
CA ALA A 116 6.98 -0.55 -0.19
C ALA A 116 7.59 0.13 -1.43
N ILE A 117 7.35 -0.46 -2.59
CA ILE A 117 7.44 0.21 -3.88
C ILE A 117 6.01 0.46 -4.35
N VAL A 118 5.64 1.72 -4.51
CA VAL A 118 4.34 2.12 -5.06
C VAL A 118 4.42 2.04 -6.58
N THR A 119 3.55 1.26 -7.20
CA THR A 119 3.59 1.02 -8.64
C THR A 119 2.92 2.15 -9.42
N ARG A 120 3.00 2.05 -10.75
CA ARG A 120 2.30 2.94 -11.68
C ARG A 120 1.44 2.07 -12.60
N PRO A 121 0.12 1.99 -12.39
CA PRO A 121 -0.75 1.15 -13.20
C PRO A 121 -0.66 1.50 -14.70
N ALA A 122 -0.53 0.48 -15.55
CA ALA A 122 -0.50 0.67 -17.00
C ALA A 122 -1.86 1.07 -17.57
N SER A 123 -2.95 0.56 -16.96
CA SER A 123 -4.32 0.85 -17.38
C SER A 123 -4.78 2.22 -16.87
N THR A 124 -5.34 3.03 -17.76
CA THR A 124 -5.98 4.31 -17.40
C THR A 124 -7.18 4.13 -16.48
N VAL A 125 -7.86 2.98 -16.56
CA VAL A 125 -8.95 2.62 -15.64
C VAL A 125 -8.43 2.58 -14.21
N ARG A 126 -7.18 2.17 -13.99
CA ARG A 126 -6.59 2.04 -12.65
C ARG A 126 -5.65 3.16 -12.23
N ALA A 127 -5.20 3.99 -13.18
CA ALA A 127 -4.32 5.12 -12.89
C ALA A 127 -4.91 6.06 -11.83
N GLY A 128 -4.09 6.44 -10.84
CA GLY A 128 -4.45 7.31 -9.73
C GLY A 128 -4.95 6.59 -8.47
N GLU A 129 -5.16 5.27 -8.52
CA GLU A 129 -5.44 4.45 -7.33
C GLU A 129 -4.24 4.43 -6.38
N GLU A 130 -3.02 4.35 -6.92
CA GLU A 130 -1.75 4.24 -6.20
C GLU A 130 -1.49 5.41 -5.23
N ARG A 131 -2.09 6.58 -5.49
CA ARG A 131 -2.01 7.76 -4.60
C ARG A 131 -2.52 7.43 -3.20
N PHE A 132 -3.64 6.73 -3.10
CA PHE A 132 -4.28 6.45 -1.81
C PHE A 132 -3.60 5.30 -1.08
N VAL A 133 -2.97 4.38 -1.82
CA VAL A 133 -2.08 3.38 -1.23
C VAL A 133 -0.87 4.07 -0.59
N ALA A 134 -0.24 5.02 -1.28
CA ALA A 134 0.87 5.79 -0.72
C ALA A 134 0.48 6.57 0.55
N GLU A 135 -0.73 7.16 0.57
CA GLU A 135 -1.28 7.84 1.74
C GLU A 135 -1.43 6.88 2.95
N ALA A 136 -2.04 5.71 2.72
CA ALA A 136 -2.24 4.70 3.77
C ALA A 136 -0.92 4.17 4.31
N LEU A 137 0.04 3.85 3.43
CA LEU A 137 1.40 3.43 3.81
C LEU A 137 2.09 4.48 4.68
N GLY A 138 2.01 5.75 4.27
CA GLY A 138 2.58 6.87 5.02
C GLY A 138 2.00 7.01 6.41
N ARG A 139 0.67 6.87 6.58
CA ARG A 139 0.03 6.92 7.89
C ARG A 139 0.42 5.73 8.78
N LEU A 140 0.65 4.56 8.20
CA LEU A 140 1.09 3.36 8.93
C LEU A 140 2.58 3.40 9.30
N GLY A 141 3.35 4.38 8.80
CA GLY A 141 4.79 4.42 8.99
C GLY A 141 5.53 3.36 8.17
N VAL A 142 4.92 2.83 7.11
CA VAL A 142 5.62 1.93 6.19
C VAL A 142 6.56 2.76 5.32
N PRO A 143 7.87 2.44 5.27
CA PRO A 143 8.78 3.18 4.40
C PRO A 143 8.40 3.02 2.93
N THR A 144 8.35 4.12 2.18
CA THR A 144 8.23 4.08 0.72
C THR A 144 9.62 4.21 0.12
N LEU A 145 10.10 3.14 -0.52
CA LEU A 145 11.42 3.11 -1.14
C LEU A 145 11.43 3.89 -2.46
N MET A 146 10.35 3.74 -3.24
CA MET A 146 10.14 4.50 -4.47
C MET A 146 8.68 4.47 -4.89
N THR A 147 8.31 5.49 -5.68
CA THR A 147 7.14 5.46 -6.55
C THR A 147 7.63 5.29 -7.99
N VAL A 148 7.08 4.32 -8.71
CA VAL A 148 7.38 4.15 -10.14
C VAL A 148 6.98 5.42 -10.88
N HIS A 149 7.91 6.02 -11.63
CA HIS A 149 7.75 7.31 -12.28
C HIS A 149 8.10 7.23 -13.77
N GLY A 150 7.87 8.34 -14.50
CA GLY A 150 8.08 8.38 -15.95
C GLY A 150 7.12 7.45 -16.70
N GLY A 151 7.65 6.72 -17.69
CA GLY A 151 6.88 5.78 -18.51
C GLY A 151 6.46 4.49 -17.79
N GLY A 152 7.14 4.11 -16.69
CA GLY A 152 6.92 2.82 -16.02
C GLY A 152 7.33 1.61 -16.86
N THR A 153 8.20 1.80 -17.85
CA THR A 153 8.76 0.79 -18.77
C THR A 153 10.25 0.64 -18.54
#